data_AF-A0A0F9K8S2-F1
#
_entry.id   AF-A0A0F9K8S2-F1
#
_cell.length_a   1.000
_cell.length_b   1.000
_cell.length_c   1.000
_cell.angle_alpha   90.00
_cell.angle_beta   90.00
_cell.angle_gamma   90.00
#
_symmetry.space_group_name_H-M   'P 1'
#
loop_
_entity.id
_entity.type
_entity.pdbx_description
1 polymer ?
#
loop_
_entity_poly.entity_id
_entity_poly.type
_entity_poly.pdbx_seq_one_letter_code
_entity_poly.pdbx_strand_id
1 'polypeptide(L)'
;MAKYNYGTLEEALKKWDNKKTVWSVEMGGLGPGYEQCIQVMIFEMCKETIGKALTPKEFEKAVEPVITKLDKRFGGFSGAQVGAAKQVAFKFLTKGYDECLNDKAITDRKIQVESNWVYEKP
;
A
#
# COMPACT_ATOMS: atom_id res chain seq x y z
N MET A 1 5.36 6.28 -25.15
CA MET A 1 4.27 5.98 -24.19
C MET A 1 4.05 7.22 -23.35
N ALA A 2 2.79 7.66 -23.19
CA ALA A 2 2.46 8.81 -22.37
C ALA A 2 2.75 8.49 -20.89
N LYS A 3 3.45 9.38 -20.19
CA LYS A 3 3.59 9.33 -18.74
C LYS A 3 2.27 9.80 -18.14
N TYR A 4 1.61 8.96 -17.34
CA TYR A 4 0.40 9.37 -16.63
C TYR A 4 0.81 10.13 -15.37
N ASN A 5 0.06 11.17 -15.00
CA ASN A 5 0.27 11.86 -13.74
C ASN A 5 -0.63 11.21 -12.67
N TYR A 6 -0.02 10.41 -11.79
CA TYR A 6 -0.73 9.76 -10.68
C TYR A 6 -0.78 10.63 -9.41
N GLY A 7 -0.02 11.73 -9.38
CA GLY A 7 0.09 12.63 -8.23
C GLY A 7 1.14 12.19 -7.20
N THR A 8 1.21 12.90 -6.08
CA THR A 8 2.14 12.56 -5.00
C THR A 8 1.57 11.50 -4.06
N LEU A 9 2.44 10.92 -3.21
CA LEU A 9 1.99 9.98 -2.18
C LEU A 9 1.04 10.69 -1.20
N GLU A 10 1.31 11.92 -0.81
CA GLU A 10 0.46 12.75 0.07
C GLU A 10 -0.94 12.93 -0.52
N GLU A 11 -1.05 13.20 -1.83
CA GLU A 11 -2.33 13.33 -2.50
C GLU A 11 -3.11 12.01 -2.51
N ALA A 12 -2.40 10.90 -2.73
CA ALA A 12 -2.98 9.56 -2.64
C ALA A 12 -3.44 9.24 -1.21
N LEU A 13 -2.63 9.52 -0.19
CA LEU A 13 -3.02 9.33 1.22
C LEU A 13 -4.22 10.18 1.60
N LYS A 14 -4.28 11.43 1.13
CA LYS A 14 -5.46 12.28 1.35
C LYS A 14 -6.71 11.70 0.69
N LYS A 15 -6.62 11.13 -0.50
CA LYS A 15 -7.74 10.42 -1.15
C LYS A 15 -8.13 9.18 -0.34
N TRP A 16 -7.15 8.40 0.10
CA TRP A 16 -7.33 7.20 0.93
C TRP A 16 -8.10 7.51 2.22
N ASP A 17 -7.72 8.56 2.94
CA ASP A 17 -8.41 9.00 4.17
C ASP A 17 -9.83 9.48 3.91
N ASN A 18 -10.07 10.06 2.72
CA ASN A 18 -11.40 10.48 2.28
C ASN A 18 -12.22 9.36 1.64
N LYS A 19 -11.80 8.09 1.77
CA LYS A 19 -12.47 6.93 1.17
C LYS A 19 -12.67 7.08 -0.34
N LYS A 20 -11.72 7.74 -1.00
CA LYS A 20 -11.69 7.87 -2.45
C LYS A 20 -10.76 6.81 -3.03
N THR A 21 -11.07 6.38 -4.23
CA THR A 21 -10.24 5.45 -5.00
C THR A 21 -8.86 6.05 -5.28
N VAL A 22 -7.83 5.21 -5.11
CA VAL A 22 -6.43 5.51 -5.40
C VAL A 22 -5.84 4.43 -6.29
N TRP A 23 -4.79 4.77 -7.03
CA TRP A 23 -4.05 3.78 -7.81
C TRP A 23 -3.08 3.00 -6.92
N SER A 24 -2.86 1.75 -7.25
CA SER A 24 -1.84 0.93 -6.61
C SER A 24 -1.35 -0.16 -7.57
N VAL A 25 -0.54 -1.07 -7.05
CA VAL A 25 0.04 -2.20 -7.78
C VAL A 25 -0.55 -3.48 -7.22
N GLU A 26 -1.13 -4.30 -8.10
CA GLU A 26 -1.62 -5.63 -7.80
C GLU A 26 -0.45 -6.53 -7.44
N MET A 27 -0.51 -7.20 -6.30
CA MET A 27 0.55 -8.07 -5.79
C MET A 27 0.34 -9.55 -6.11
N GLY A 28 -0.78 -9.89 -6.74
CA GLY A 28 -1.12 -11.27 -7.12
C GLY A 28 -1.72 -12.05 -5.95
N GLY A 29 -2.57 -11.39 -5.16
CA GLY A 29 -3.25 -12.03 -4.05
C GLY A 29 -4.09 -13.23 -4.46
N LEU A 30 -4.26 -14.20 -3.56
CA LEU A 30 -5.06 -15.42 -3.76
C LEU A 30 -6.58 -15.17 -3.83
N GLY A 31 -7.00 -13.92 -4.05
CA GLY A 31 -8.39 -13.48 -4.12
C GLY A 31 -8.57 -12.02 -3.68
N PRO A 32 -9.77 -11.44 -3.87
CA PRO A 32 -10.02 -10.02 -3.60
C PRO A 32 -9.71 -9.57 -2.17
N GLY A 33 -10.07 -10.39 -1.16
CA GLY A 33 -9.78 -10.08 0.24
C GLY A 33 -8.30 -10.17 0.58
N TYR A 34 -7.57 -11.11 -0.03
CA TYR A 34 -6.13 -11.23 0.19
C TYR A 34 -5.38 -10.01 -0.34
N GLU A 35 -5.72 -9.60 -1.57
CA GLU A 35 -5.15 -8.41 -2.21
C GLU A 35 -5.49 -7.17 -1.38
N GLN A 36 -6.75 -7.00 -0.98
CA GLN A 36 -7.16 -5.84 -0.20
C GLN A 36 -6.40 -5.69 1.12
N CYS A 37 -6.12 -6.79 1.83
CA CYS A 37 -5.30 -6.74 3.04
C CYS A 37 -3.90 -6.16 2.78
N ILE A 38 -3.28 -6.51 1.64
CA ILE A 38 -1.99 -5.95 1.21
C ILE A 38 -2.14 -4.44 0.97
N GLN A 39 -3.18 -4.04 0.26
CA GLN A 39 -3.40 -2.64 -0.11
C GLN A 39 -3.65 -1.76 1.11
N VAL A 40 -4.48 -2.22 2.06
CA VAL A 40 -4.69 -1.52 3.33
C VAL A 40 -3.39 -1.37 4.10
N MET A 41 -2.58 -2.43 4.18
CA MET A 41 -1.28 -2.35 4.83
C MET A 41 -0.36 -1.33 4.15
N ILE A 42 -0.26 -1.32 2.82
CA ILE A 42 0.59 -0.38 2.07
C ILE A 42 0.28 1.07 2.47
N PHE A 43 -0.99 1.49 2.35
CA PHE A 43 -1.37 2.87 2.58
C PHE A 43 -1.26 3.29 4.05
N GLU A 44 -1.59 2.40 4.99
CA GLU A 44 -1.46 2.71 6.42
C GLU A 44 0.01 2.76 6.87
N MET A 45 0.90 1.94 6.30
CA MET A 45 2.35 2.04 6.50
C MET A 45 2.91 3.35 5.96
N CYS A 46 2.50 3.74 4.75
CA CYS A 46 2.87 5.02 4.14
C CYS A 46 2.41 6.20 5.01
N LYS A 47 1.17 6.18 5.53
CA LYS A 47 0.66 7.21 6.43
C LYS A 47 1.51 7.36 7.69
N GLU A 48 1.92 6.25 8.29
CA GLU A 48 2.76 6.28 9.49
C GLU A 48 4.15 6.82 9.21
N THR A 49 4.68 6.66 7.99
CA THR A 49 6.11 6.91 7.71
C THR A 49 6.40 8.03 6.73
N ILE A 50 5.37 8.64 6.12
CA ILE A 50 5.54 9.75 5.18
C ILE A 50 6.25 10.94 5.83
N GLY A 51 7.16 11.56 5.08
CA GLY A 51 8.01 12.65 5.57
C GLY A 51 9.15 12.22 6.50
N LYS A 52 9.23 10.94 6.90
CA LYS A 52 10.34 10.40 7.69
C LYS A 52 11.41 9.84 6.75
N ALA A 53 12.63 10.38 6.80
CA ALA A 53 13.77 9.82 6.09
C ALA A 53 14.29 8.58 6.85
N LEU A 54 13.73 7.41 6.56
CA LEU A 54 14.02 6.15 7.26
C LEU A 54 14.89 5.23 6.40
N THR A 55 15.87 4.60 7.03
CA THR A 55 16.53 3.41 6.47
C THR A 55 15.55 2.21 6.43
N PRO A 56 15.84 1.14 5.67
CA PRO A 56 14.98 -0.05 5.65
C PRO A 56 14.69 -0.63 7.05
N LYS A 57 15.70 -0.68 7.93
CA LYS A 57 15.56 -1.20 9.29
C LYS A 57 14.70 -0.30 10.17
N GLU A 58 14.83 1.02 10.03
CA GLU A 58 14.01 1.98 10.76
C GLU A 58 12.56 1.96 10.26
N PHE A 59 12.36 1.81 8.95
CA PHE A 59 11.03 1.61 8.35
C PHE A 59 10.35 0.37 8.93
N GLU A 60 11.03 -0.78 8.95
CA GLU A 60 10.47 -2.02 9.52
C GLU A 60 10.03 -1.84 10.97
N LYS A 61 10.85 -1.17 11.79
CA LYS A 61 10.52 -0.88 13.18
C LYS A 61 9.34 0.09 13.30
N ALA A 62 9.27 1.11 12.45
CA ALA A 62 8.22 2.12 12.49
C ALA A 62 6.85 1.57 12.11
N VAL A 63 6.78 0.59 11.19
CA VAL A 63 5.50 0.05 10.70
C VAL A 63 4.96 -1.12 11.53
N GLU A 64 5.77 -1.72 12.41
CA GLU A 64 5.36 -2.88 13.20
C GLU A 64 4.09 -2.64 14.07
N PRO A 65 3.93 -1.46 14.73
CA PRO A 65 2.69 -1.16 15.44
C PRO A 65 1.46 -1.06 14.52
N VAL A 66 1.64 -0.57 13.28
CA VAL A 66 0.58 -0.48 12.27
C VAL A 66 0.13 -1.88 11.86
N ILE A 67 1.08 -2.77 11.57
CA ILE A 67 0.79 -4.17 11.21
C ILE A 67 0.03 -4.84 12.34
N THR A 68 0.53 -4.73 13.57
CA THR A 68 -0.10 -5.33 14.76
C THR A 68 -1.55 -4.85 14.96
N LYS A 69 -1.79 -3.55 14.74
CA LYS A 69 -3.14 -2.96 14.84
C LYS A 69 -4.08 -3.49 13.76
N LEU A 70 -3.61 -3.57 12.51
CA LEU A 70 -4.40 -4.05 11.39
C LEU A 70 -4.65 -5.56 11.47
N ASP A 71 -3.65 -6.33 11.88
CA ASP A 71 -3.74 -7.79 12.07
C ASP A 71 -4.90 -8.16 13.02
N LYS A 72 -5.00 -7.44 14.15
CA LYS A 72 -6.12 -7.57 15.10
C LYS A 72 -7.49 -7.21 14.50
N ARG A 73 -7.53 -6.28 13.55
CA ARG A 73 -8.78 -5.85 12.88
C ARG A 73 -9.24 -6.85 11.83
N PHE A 74 -8.31 -7.43 11.08
CA PHE A 74 -8.61 -8.29 9.94
C PHE A 74 -8.52 -9.80 10.24
N GLY A 75 -8.07 -10.18 11.45
CA GLY A 75 -8.07 -11.57 11.91
C GLY A 75 -6.86 -12.37 11.44
N GLY A 76 -5.74 -11.72 11.21
CA GLY A 76 -4.47 -12.36 10.84
C GLY A 76 -4.02 -12.06 9.40
N PHE A 77 -2.74 -11.69 9.25
CA PHE A 77 -2.05 -11.59 7.97
C PHE A 77 -1.00 -12.69 7.82
N SER A 78 -0.87 -13.22 6.62
CA SER A 78 0.27 -14.07 6.28
C SER A 78 1.55 -13.25 6.16
N GLY A 79 2.70 -13.86 6.47
CA GLY A 79 4.01 -13.22 6.29
C GLY A 79 4.27 -12.76 4.85
N ALA A 80 3.69 -13.44 3.86
CA ALA A 80 3.76 -13.05 2.46
C ALA A 80 3.02 -11.72 2.18
N GLN A 81 1.83 -11.52 2.76
CA GLN A 81 1.09 -10.25 2.63
C GLN A 81 1.87 -9.10 3.27
N VAL A 82 2.41 -9.33 4.48
CA VAL A 82 3.19 -8.32 5.20
C VAL A 82 4.46 -7.97 4.42
N GLY A 83 5.17 -8.96 3.89
CA GLY A 83 6.38 -8.75 3.09
C GLY A 83 6.11 -7.98 1.80
N ALA A 84 5.05 -8.34 1.08
CA ALA A 84 4.63 -7.64 -0.13
C ALA A 84 4.26 -6.17 0.17
N ALA A 85 3.47 -5.95 1.21
CA ALA A 85 3.06 -4.61 1.61
C ALA A 85 4.25 -3.73 2.02
N LYS A 86 5.17 -4.25 2.85
CA LYS A 86 6.40 -3.54 3.26
C LYS A 86 7.23 -3.12 2.04
N GLN A 87 7.43 -4.01 1.07
CA GLN A 87 8.20 -3.68 -0.14
C GLN A 87 7.56 -2.57 -0.97
N VAL A 88 6.25 -2.64 -1.20
CA VAL A 88 5.56 -1.62 -2.01
C VAL A 88 5.53 -0.27 -1.29
N ALA A 89 5.17 -0.25 0.00
CA ALA A 89 5.16 0.96 0.80
C ALA A 89 6.54 1.63 0.84
N PHE A 90 7.61 0.85 1.07
CA PHE A 90 8.96 1.39 1.09
C PHE A 90 9.38 1.98 -0.26
N LYS A 91 8.99 1.34 -1.39
CA LYS A 91 9.23 1.90 -2.73
C LYS A 91 8.47 3.20 -2.97
N PHE A 92 7.20 3.28 -2.57
CA PHE A 92 6.42 4.52 -2.70
C PHE A 92 7.04 5.68 -1.92
N LEU A 93 7.59 5.41 -0.74
CA LEU A 93 8.25 6.41 0.10
C LEU A 93 9.61 6.85 -0.45
N THR A 94 10.39 5.91 -1.00
CA THR A 94 11.79 6.18 -1.38
C THR A 94 11.97 6.59 -2.83
N LYS A 95 11.21 6.01 -3.76
CA LYS A 95 11.25 6.35 -5.19
C LYS A 95 10.18 7.35 -5.60
N GLY A 96 9.15 7.51 -4.78
CA GLY A 96 7.99 8.32 -5.10
C GLY A 96 6.88 7.50 -5.76
N TYR A 97 5.64 7.84 -5.38
CA TYR A 97 4.42 7.17 -5.82
C TYR A 97 4.20 7.26 -7.33
N ASP A 98 4.29 8.46 -7.93
CA ASP A 98 4.13 8.66 -9.38
C ASP A 98 5.17 7.88 -10.20
N GLU A 99 6.42 7.86 -9.73
CA GLU A 99 7.50 7.15 -10.42
C GLU A 99 7.25 5.64 -10.40
N CYS A 100 6.91 5.09 -9.24
CA CYS A 100 6.59 3.68 -9.11
C CYS A 100 5.43 3.27 -10.02
N LEU A 101 4.37 4.09 -10.08
CA LEU A 101 3.20 3.81 -10.93
C LEU A 101 3.46 4.05 -12.42
N ASN A 102 4.50 4.77 -12.81
CA ASN A 102 4.92 4.90 -14.19
C ASN A 102 5.98 3.87 -14.62
N ASP A 103 6.41 2.97 -13.73
CA ASP A 103 7.33 1.89 -14.07
C ASP A 103 6.69 0.94 -15.09
N LYS A 104 7.39 0.75 -16.23
CA LYS A 104 6.94 -0.11 -17.32
C LYS A 104 6.76 -1.56 -16.89
N ALA A 105 7.54 -2.02 -15.91
CA ALA A 105 7.50 -3.39 -15.40
C ALA A 105 6.17 -3.77 -14.71
N ILE A 106 5.35 -2.78 -14.35
CA ILE A 106 4.07 -3.00 -13.65
C ILE A 106 2.87 -2.50 -14.45
N THR A 107 3.04 -2.21 -15.76
CA THR A 107 1.98 -1.62 -16.60
C THR A 107 0.66 -2.39 -16.50
N ASP A 108 0.74 -3.72 -16.57
CA ASP A 108 -0.42 -4.62 -16.54
C ASP A 108 -0.88 -5.00 -15.13
N ARG A 109 -0.23 -4.44 -14.09
CA ARG A 109 -0.51 -4.73 -12.67
C ARG A 109 -1.13 -3.54 -11.94
N LYS A 110 -1.57 -2.52 -12.66
CA LYS A 110 -2.15 -1.32 -12.04
C LYS A 110 -3.58 -1.56 -11.66
N ILE A 111 -3.90 -1.31 -10.40
CA ILE A 111 -5.26 -1.47 -9.87
C ILE A 111 -5.74 -0.21 -9.17
N GLN A 112 -7.05 -0.12 -9.05
CA GLN A 112 -7.73 0.92 -8.28
C GLN A 112 -8.28 0.31 -7.00
N VAL A 113 -8.00 0.97 -5.87
CA VAL A 113 -8.33 0.47 -4.53
C VAL A 113 -8.89 1.60 -3.66
N GLU A 114 -9.67 1.24 -2.64
CA GLU A 114 -10.28 2.19 -1.70
C GLU A 114 -10.25 1.65 -0.27
N SER A 115 -10.33 2.55 0.71
CA SER A 115 -10.13 2.22 2.14
C SER A 115 -11.38 1.69 2.85
N ASN A 116 -12.55 1.82 2.24
CA ASN A 116 -13.87 1.43 2.77
C ASN A 116 -14.28 -0.01 2.42
N TRP A 117 -13.38 -0.82 1.87
CA TRP A 117 -13.69 -2.21 1.58
C TRP A 117 -14.01 -2.97 2.87
N VAL A 118 -15.21 -3.57 2.90
CA VAL A 118 -15.69 -4.38 4.02
C VAL A 118 -15.22 -5.81 3.78
N TYR A 119 -14.32 -6.32 4.64
CA TYR A 119 -13.99 -7.74 4.63
C TYR A 119 -15.18 -8.53 5.15
N GLU A 120 -15.94 -9.13 4.24
CA GLU A 120 -16.89 -10.18 4.57
C GLU A 120 -16.10 -11.49 4.63
N LYS A 121 -15.95 -12.03 5.84
CA LYS A 121 -15.40 -13.36 6.01
C LYS A 121 -16.32 -14.34 5.27
N PRO A 122 -15.79 -15.25 4.43
CA PRO A 122 -16.62 -16.28 3.80
C PRO A 122 -17.32 -17.15 4.84
#